data_AF-A0A6A5SSZ0-F1
#
_entry.id   AF-A0A6A5SSZ0-F1
#
_cell.length_a   1.000
_cell.length_b   1.000
_cell.length_c   1.000
_cell.angle_alpha   90.00
_cell.angle_beta   90.00
_cell.angle_gamma   90.00
#
_symmetry.space_group_name_H-M   'P 1'
#
loop_
_entity.id
_entity.type
_entity.pdbx_description
1 polymer ?
#
loop_
_entity_poly.entity_id
_entity_poly.type
_entity_poly.pdbx_seq_one_letter_code
_entity_poly.pdbx_strand_id
1 'polypeptide(L)'
;MGVDADLRFVGMYPSSNTQTCEQGWFCPYLFASARTPSVPRANEFAIAQSFGPFLSGDYLLAHKLLSESTHTLSLCEANPTIDIGTNRMLILFTGISPFRANMWSTSRRPGCGTIIFHLLDGCPALVVPVTKNAPITAWSPWTLSQMRASQYSMQPQTPRSGIYSPEWQHEQICEWLDTIISLPHINEKVRDRYVDVLGRSVSLVINGALALDRCQPLLGKLDPERAGICMFRY
;
A
#
# COMPACT_ATOMS: atom_id res chain seq x y z
N MET A 1 -25.24 -7.52 -4.67
CA MET A 1 -24.60 -7.59 -3.34
C MET A 1 -23.11 -7.82 -3.56
N GLY A 2 -22.22 -7.18 -2.80
CA GLY A 2 -20.77 -7.37 -2.95
C GLY A 2 -20.34 -8.80 -2.60
N VAL A 3 -19.21 -9.25 -3.12
CA VAL A 3 -18.61 -10.54 -2.74
C VAL A 3 -17.59 -10.29 -1.64
N ASP A 4 -17.50 -11.18 -0.66
CA ASP A 4 -16.53 -11.02 0.42
C ASP A 4 -15.09 -11.03 -0.14
N ALA A 5 -14.28 -10.08 0.33
CA ALA A 5 -12.87 -10.04 0.01
C ALA A 5 -12.16 -11.20 0.74
N ASP A 6 -11.35 -12.00 0.03
CA ASP A 6 -10.42 -12.96 0.66
C ASP A 6 -9.26 -12.16 1.26
N LEU A 7 -9.48 -11.64 2.48
CA LEU A 7 -8.49 -10.90 3.24
C LEU A 7 -7.67 -11.82 4.14
N ARG A 8 -6.36 -11.65 4.08
CA ARG A 8 -5.39 -12.33 4.95
C ARG A 8 -4.43 -11.32 5.54
N PHE A 9 -4.00 -11.57 6.77
CA PHE A 9 -3.18 -10.63 7.54
C PHE A 9 -1.85 -11.29 7.89
N VAL A 10 -0.75 -10.56 7.68
CA VAL A 10 0.61 -10.98 8.03
C VAL A 10 1.08 -10.20 9.24
N GLY A 11 1.90 -10.82 10.09
CA GLY A 11 2.44 -10.18 11.28
C GLY A 11 1.34 -9.74 12.24
N MET A 12 0.41 -10.64 12.58
CA MET A 12 -0.71 -10.33 13.47
C MET A 12 -0.26 -10.28 14.93
N TYR A 13 -0.71 -9.27 15.66
CA TYR A 13 -0.50 -9.14 17.10
C TYR A 13 -1.75 -8.53 17.77
N PRO A 14 -1.94 -8.71 19.09
CA PRO A 14 -3.09 -8.15 19.80
C PRO A 14 -3.12 -6.63 19.66
N SER A 15 -4.30 -6.07 19.36
CA SER A 15 -4.45 -4.62 19.24
C SER A 15 -4.30 -3.94 20.60
N SER A 16 -3.56 -2.83 20.60
CA SER A 16 -3.47 -1.92 21.75
C SER A 16 -4.77 -1.15 21.99
N ASN A 17 -5.59 -0.97 20.95
CA ASN A 17 -6.87 -0.27 21.01
C ASN A 17 -7.88 -0.82 19.98
N THR A 18 -8.81 -1.63 20.47
CA THR A 18 -9.85 -2.32 19.66
C THR A 18 -10.94 -1.39 19.11
N GLN A 19 -10.93 -0.10 19.47
CA GLN A 19 -11.85 0.89 18.90
C GLN A 19 -11.28 1.58 17.66
N THR A 20 -9.99 1.43 17.39
CA THR A 20 -9.37 2.05 16.21
C THR A 20 -9.86 1.39 14.91
N CYS A 21 -10.04 2.21 13.89
CA CYS A 21 -10.44 1.76 12.55
C CYS A 21 -9.41 2.16 11.47
N GLU A 22 -8.31 2.82 11.85
CA GLU A 22 -7.32 3.39 10.95
C GLU A 22 -6.61 2.32 10.11
N GLN A 23 -6.37 1.14 10.67
CA GLN A 23 -5.81 0.00 9.93
C GLN A 23 -6.65 -0.43 8.72
N GLY A 24 -7.94 -0.12 8.72
CA GLY A 24 -8.88 -0.32 7.61
C GLY A 24 -8.94 0.84 6.62
N TRP A 25 -7.95 1.75 6.57
CA TRP A 25 -8.00 2.96 5.75
C TRP A 25 -8.23 2.68 4.26
N PHE A 26 -7.78 1.52 3.76
CA PHE A 26 -7.91 1.13 2.35
C PHE A 26 -9.23 0.39 2.03
N CYS A 27 -10.04 0.05 3.03
CA CYS A 27 -11.34 -0.61 2.85
C CYS A 27 -12.30 0.11 1.88
N PRO A 28 -12.36 1.46 1.80
CA PRO A 28 -13.20 2.14 0.82
C PRO A 28 -12.88 1.75 -0.64
N TYR A 29 -11.61 1.50 -0.97
CA TYR A 29 -11.23 0.99 -2.29
C TYR A 29 -11.86 -0.38 -2.57
N LEU A 30 -11.70 -1.32 -1.63
CA LEU A 30 -12.27 -2.67 -1.76
C LEU A 30 -13.79 -2.59 -1.94
N PHE A 31 -14.45 -1.76 -1.13
CA PHE A 31 -15.90 -1.57 -1.23
C PHE A 31 -16.33 -0.98 -2.59
N ALA A 32 -15.61 0.04 -3.09
CA ALA A 32 -15.84 0.62 -4.40
C ALA A 32 -15.62 -0.39 -5.53
N SER A 33 -14.71 -1.35 -5.36
CA SER A 33 -14.47 -2.45 -6.29
C SER A 33 -15.39 -3.67 -6.07
N ALA A 34 -16.52 -3.54 -5.36
CA ALA A 34 -17.46 -4.64 -5.07
C ALA A 34 -16.91 -5.78 -4.19
N ARG A 35 -15.84 -5.53 -3.45
CA ARG A 35 -15.26 -6.46 -2.48
C ARG A 35 -15.66 -6.00 -1.08
N THR A 36 -16.34 -6.84 -0.31
CA THR A 36 -16.70 -6.52 1.07
C THR A 36 -15.53 -6.86 1.99
N PRO A 37 -14.82 -5.87 2.59
CA PRO A 37 -13.70 -6.16 3.46
C PRO A 37 -14.17 -6.47 4.88
N SER A 38 -13.51 -7.45 5.52
CA SER A 38 -13.64 -7.71 6.96
C SER A 38 -12.25 -7.63 7.60
N VAL A 39 -12.03 -6.62 8.46
CA VAL A 39 -10.76 -6.39 9.15
C VAL A 39 -11.00 -6.58 10.66
N PRO A 40 -10.28 -7.50 11.33
CA PRO A 40 -10.48 -7.76 12.75
C PRO A 40 -9.99 -6.58 13.58
N ARG A 41 -10.81 -6.11 14.53
CA ARG A 41 -10.43 -5.03 15.46
C ARG A 41 -9.60 -5.51 16.65
N ALA A 42 -9.67 -6.81 16.96
CA ALA A 42 -8.94 -7.39 18.08
C ALA A 42 -7.43 -7.51 17.81
N ASN A 43 -7.03 -7.38 16.55
CA ASN A 43 -5.66 -7.59 16.10
C ASN A 43 -5.20 -6.39 15.26
N GLU A 44 -3.94 -6.05 15.43
CA GLU A 44 -3.16 -5.28 14.47
C GLU A 44 -2.40 -6.24 13.55
N PHE A 45 -1.92 -5.75 12.41
CA PHE A 45 -1.22 -6.54 11.40
C PHE A 45 -0.13 -5.73 10.71
N ALA A 46 0.92 -6.39 10.22
CA ALA A 46 1.97 -5.77 9.43
C ALA A 46 1.47 -5.40 8.02
N ILE A 47 0.83 -6.35 7.34
CA ILE A 47 0.31 -6.20 5.98
C ILE A 47 -1.04 -6.90 5.88
N ALA A 48 -2.04 -6.20 5.34
CA ALA A 48 -3.29 -6.81 4.91
C ALA A 48 -3.22 -7.10 3.40
N GLN A 49 -3.73 -8.27 3.01
CA GLN A 49 -3.63 -8.80 1.65
C GLN A 49 -5.00 -9.23 1.16
N SER A 50 -5.34 -8.91 -0.09
CA SER A 50 -6.56 -9.38 -0.75
C SER A 50 -6.22 -10.32 -1.90
N PHE A 51 -6.70 -11.56 -1.82
CA PHE A 51 -6.47 -12.59 -2.85
C PHE A 51 -7.63 -12.74 -3.84
N GLY A 52 -8.79 -12.17 -3.52
CA GLY A 52 -9.97 -12.32 -4.35
C GLY A 52 -11.15 -11.49 -3.87
N PRO A 53 -12.20 -11.38 -4.71
CA PRO A 53 -12.23 -11.83 -6.11
C PRO A 53 -11.32 -11.00 -7.02
N PHE A 54 -10.74 -11.63 -8.05
CA PHE A 54 -10.01 -10.92 -9.11
C PHE A 54 -10.97 -10.24 -10.07
N LEU A 55 -10.69 -8.99 -10.39
CA LEU A 55 -11.52 -8.14 -11.24
C LEU A 55 -10.71 -7.73 -12.45
N SER A 56 -11.38 -7.56 -13.59
CA SER A 56 -10.73 -7.10 -14.83
C SER A 56 -10.02 -5.75 -14.67
N GLY A 57 -10.47 -4.91 -13.73
CA GLY A 57 -9.90 -3.60 -13.44
C GLY A 57 -8.62 -3.60 -12.59
N ASP A 58 -8.24 -4.71 -11.95
CA ASP A 58 -7.10 -4.70 -10.99
C ASP A 58 -5.78 -4.35 -11.69
N TYR A 59 -5.49 -5.04 -12.78
CA TYR A 59 -4.27 -4.79 -13.56
C TYR A 59 -4.32 -3.41 -14.23
N LEU A 60 -5.50 -3.02 -14.75
CA LEU A 60 -5.67 -1.71 -15.37
C LEU A 60 -5.42 -0.56 -14.40
N LEU A 61 -5.84 -0.70 -13.14
CA LEU A 61 -5.56 0.29 -12.11
C LEU A 61 -4.06 0.39 -11.83
N ALA A 62 -3.38 -0.74 -11.62
CA ALA A 62 -1.94 -0.76 -11.40
C ALA A 62 -1.17 -0.14 -12.58
N HIS A 63 -1.54 -0.48 -13.82
CA HIS A 63 -0.95 0.11 -15.03
C HIS A 63 -1.16 1.62 -15.06
N LYS A 64 -2.37 2.08 -14.73
CA LYS A 64 -2.68 3.51 -14.71
C LYS A 64 -1.87 4.25 -13.64
N LEU A 65 -1.82 3.72 -12.43
CA LEU A 65 -1.03 4.30 -11.33
C LEU A 65 0.46 4.34 -11.68
N LEU A 66 0.99 3.28 -12.29
CA LEU A 66 2.37 3.24 -12.77
C LEU A 66 2.62 4.31 -13.85
N SER A 67 1.74 4.42 -14.84
CA SER A 67 1.89 5.39 -15.93
C SER A 67 1.82 6.86 -15.48
N GLU A 68 1.11 7.12 -14.39
CA GLU A 68 0.97 8.44 -13.78
C GLU A 68 2.00 8.68 -12.66
N SER A 69 2.86 7.69 -12.35
CA SER A 69 3.91 7.83 -11.35
C SER A 69 5.12 8.56 -11.94
N THR A 70 5.45 9.73 -11.38
CA THR A 70 6.55 10.59 -11.85
C THR A 70 7.92 9.92 -11.73
N HIS A 71 8.13 9.13 -10.66
CA HIS A 71 9.38 8.43 -10.41
C HIS A 71 9.11 6.95 -10.10
N THR A 72 9.81 6.07 -10.80
CA THR A 72 9.68 4.61 -10.62
C THR A 72 11.04 3.98 -10.36
N LEU A 73 11.15 3.23 -9.27
CA LEU A 73 12.26 2.36 -8.91
C LEU A 73 11.93 0.95 -9.36
N SER A 74 12.66 0.39 -10.32
CA SER A 74 12.32 -0.90 -10.92
C SER A 74 13.39 -1.95 -10.69
N LEU A 75 13.04 -3.05 -10.00
CA LEU A 75 13.92 -4.21 -9.81
C LEU A 75 13.76 -5.25 -10.92
N CYS A 76 12.80 -5.06 -11.82
CA CYS A 76 12.57 -5.84 -13.05
C CYS A 76 12.09 -4.92 -14.18
N GLU A 77 11.86 -5.44 -15.38
CA GLU A 77 11.23 -4.68 -16.46
C GLU A 77 9.81 -4.27 -16.05
N ALA A 78 9.53 -2.97 -15.93
CA ALA A 78 8.29 -2.45 -15.38
C ALA A 78 7.18 -2.26 -16.42
N ASN A 79 7.49 -2.28 -17.71
CA ASN A 79 6.48 -2.10 -18.74
C ASN A 79 5.46 -3.26 -18.72
N PRO A 80 4.15 -2.98 -18.49
CA PRO A 80 3.13 -4.02 -18.42
C PRO A 80 2.89 -4.75 -19.75
N THR A 81 3.35 -4.21 -20.88
CA THR A 81 3.21 -4.88 -22.19
C THR A 81 4.30 -5.91 -22.45
N ILE A 82 5.34 -5.96 -21.62
CA ILE A 82 6.45 -6.91 -21.77
C ILE A 82 6.20 -8.08 -20.84
N ASP A 83 6.15 -9.29 -21.40
CA ASP A 83 6.10 -10.50 -20.60
C ASP A 83 7.49 -10.86 -20.07
N ILE A 84 7.62 -10.94 -18.75
CA ILE A 84 8.86 -11.38 -18.08
C ILE A 84 8.73 -12.80 -17.52
N GLY A 85 7.61 -13.50 -17.76
CA GLY A 85 7.33 -14.84 -17.24
C GLY A 85 6.75 -14.87 -15.82
N THR A 86 6.50 -13.71 -15.21
CA THR A 86 5.88 -13.59 -13.88
C THR A 86 5.13 -12.27 -13.71
N ASN A 87 4.23 -12.20 -12.74
CA ASN A 87 3.56 -10.95 -12.38
C ASN A 87 4.53 -9.99 -11.67
N ARG A 88 4.13 -8.73 -11.56
CA ARG A 88 4.81 -7.65 -10.87
C ARG A 88 3.94 -7.14 -9.73
N MET A 89 4.56 -6.46 -8.78
CA MET A 89 3.86 -5.70 -7.76
C MET A 89 4.32 -4.25 -7.86
N LEU A 90 3.36 -3.35 -8.05
CA LEU A 90 3.52 -1.92 -7.89
C LEU A 90 3.32 -1.58 -6.42
N ILE A 91 4.31 -0.96 -5.78
CA ILE A 91 4.29 -0.52 -4.39
C ILE A 91 4.41 1.00 -4.41
N LEU A 92 3.46 1.70 -3.81
CA LEU A 92 3.50 3.16 -3.75
C LEU A 92 2.82 3.70 -2.50
N PHE A 93 3.19 4.93 -2.15
CA PHE A 93 2.41 5.74 -1.24
C PHE A 93 1.33 6.49 -2.01
N THR A 94 0.07 6.39 -1.58
CA THR A 94 -1.07 7.10 -2.19
C THR A 94 -2.07 7.52 -1.12
N GLY A 95 -2.94 8.47 -1.47
CA GLY A 95 -4.19 8.67 -0.73
C GLY A 95 -5.41 8.44 -1.58
N ILE A 96 -6.51 8.08 -0.93
CA ILE A 96 -7.81 7.92 -1.58
C ILE A 96 -8.78 8.98 -1.07
N SER A 97 -9.61 9.50 -1.97
CA SER A 97 -10.70 10.42 -1.61
C SER A 97 -11.96 10.11 -2.40
N PRO A 98 -13.16 10.42 -1.86
CA PRO A 98 -14.40 10.15 -2.56
C PRO A 98 -14.55 11.14 -3.73
N PHE A 99 -15.04 10.65 -4.87
CA PHE A 99 -15.23 11.49 -6.05
C PHE A 99 -16.21 12.66 -5.85
N ARG A 100 -17.26 12.47 -5.02
CA ARG A 100 -18.32 13.46 -4.81
C ARG A 100 -18.31 14.06 -3.41
N ALA A 101 -18.27 15.40 -3.36
CA ALA A 101 -18.61 16.21 -2.20
C ALA A 101 -17.91 15.82 -0.87
N ASN A 102 -16.70 15.25 -0.92
CA ASN A 102 -15.96 14.78 0.25
C ASN A 102 -16.74 13.78 1.14
N MET A 103 -17.75 13.09 0.60
CA MET A 103 -18.60 12.16 1.36
C MET A 103 -18.47 10.72 0.85
N TRP A 104 -17.81 9.87 1.65
CA TRP A 104 -17.70 8.43 1.43
C TRP A 104 -19.05 7.71 1.36
N SER A 105 -20.06 8.20 2.11
CA SER A 105 -21.38 7.56 2.30
C SER A 105 -22.32 7.63 1.10
N THR A 106 -22.02 8.42 0.07
CA THR A 106 -22.87 8.56 -1.13
C THR A 106 -22.65 7.44 -2.15
N SER A 107 -21.55 6.69 -2.04
CA SER A 107 -21.28 5.46 -2.79
C SER A 107 -22.03 4.28 -2.13
N ARG A 108 -23.37 4.30 -2.15
CA ARG A 108 -24.19 3.28 -1.46
C ARG A 108 -24.16 1.88 -2.09
N ARG A 109 -23.66 1.72 -3.31
CA ARG A 109 -23.65 0.44 -4.02
C ARG A 109 -22.20 -0.07 -4.17
N PRO A 110 -21.87 -1.25 -3.62
CA PRO A 110 -20.61 -1.92 -3.91
C PRO A 110 -20.41 -2.01 -5.44
N GLY A 111 -19.20 -1.75 -5.93
CA GLY A 111 -18.89 -1.85 -7.36
C GLY A 111 -19.27 -0.66 -8.22
N CYS A 112 -19.85 0.40 -7.63
CA CYS A 112 -20.26 1.61 -8.36
C CYS A 112 -19.59 2.87 -7.80
N GLY A 113 -18.59 2.72 -6.93
CA GLY A 113 -17.90 3.83 -6.30
C GLY A 113 -16.82 4.40 -7.21
N THR A 114 -16.82 5.72 -7.43
CA THR A 114 -15.68 6.41 -8.04
C THR A 114 -14.79 6.94 -6.92
N ILE A 115 -13.52 6.55 -6.95
CA ILE A 115 -12.49 6.97 -6.00
C ILE A 115 -11.40 7.73 -6.77
N ILE A 116 -10.90 8.78 -6.16
CA ILE A 116 -9.74 9.52 -6.64
C ILE A 116 -8.51 8.99 -5.91
N PHE A 117 -7.51 8.57 -6.67
CA PHE A 117 -6.17 8.26 -6.17
C PHE A 117 -5.30 9.50 -6.28
N HIS A 118 -4.60 9.83 -5.21
CA HIS A 118 -3.64 10.92 -5.13
C HIS A 118 -2.24 10.35 -5.25
N LEU A 119 -1.54 10.68 -6.33
CA LEU A 119 -0.12 10.40 -6.52
C LEU A 119 0.69 11.65 -6.18
N LEU A 120 1.85 11.45 -5.58
CA LEU A 120 2.66 12.54 -5.04
C LEU A 120 4.05 12.46 -5.66
N ASP A 121 4.45 13.51 -6.38
CA ASP A 121 5.71 13.53 -7.13
C ASP A 121 6.95 13.24 -6.26
N GLY A 122 6.90 13.62 -4.98
CA GLY A 122 7.98 13.35 -4.02
C GLY A 122 8.05 11.90 -3.51
N CYS A 123 7.09 11.04 -3.86
CA CYS A 123 7.01 9.64 -3.45
C CYS A 123 7.26 8.74 -4.67
N PRO A 124 8.41 8.05 -4.75
CA PRO A 124 8.64 7.12 -5.86
C PRO A 124 7.70 5.91 -5.75
N ALA A 125 7.31 5.37 -6.89
CA ALA A 125 6.75 4.03 -6.99
C ALA A 125 7.88 2.99 -7.06
N LEU A 126 7.63 1.78 -6.57
CA LEU A 126 8.55 0.66 -6.60
C LEU A 126 7.90 -0.52 -7.35
N VAL A 127 8.62 -1.09 -8.31
CA VAL A 127 8.20 -2.26 -9.08
C VAL A 127 9.12 -3.44 -8.79
N VAL A 128 8.54 -4.52 -8.30
CA VAL A 128 9.24 -5.78 -8.01
C VAL A 128 8.58 -6.96 -8.73
N PRO A 129 9.34 -7.97 -9.19
CA PRO A 129 8.77 -9.19 -9.75
C PRO A 129 8.24 -10.07 -8.62
N VAL A 130 7.05 -10.63 -8.76
CA VAL A 130 6.41 -11.43 -7.72
C VAL A 130 5.90 -12.76 -8.26
N THR A 131 5.87 -13.78 -7.41
CA THR A 131 5.38 -15.11 -7.73
C THR A 131 3.85 -15.14 -7.86
N LYS A 132 3.30 -16.27 -8.35
CA LYS A 132 1.85 -16.52 -8.40
C LYS A 132 1.14 -16.47 -7.04
N ASN A 133 1.91 -16.55 -5.94
CA ASN A 133 1.38 -16.50 -4.58
C ASN A 133 1.17 -15.06 -4.09
N ALA A 134 1.56 -14.05 -4.86
CA ALA A 134 1.33 -12.66 -4.49
C ALA A 134 -0.18 -12.33 -4.48
N PRO A 135 -0.66 -11.53 -3.53
CA PRO A 135 -2.05 -11.09 -3.50
C PRO A 135 -2.37 -10.16 -4.69
N ILE A 136 -3.65 -9.91 -4.95
CA ILE A 136 -4.11 -8.95 -5.96
C ILE A 136 -3.74 -7.54 -5.53
N THR A 137 -4.00 -7.22 -4.26
CA THR A 137 -3.63 -5.96 -3.63
C THR A 137 -3.26 -6.21 -2.18
N ALA A 138 -2.39 -5.37 -1.63
CA ALA A 138 -2.05 -5.36 -0.23
C ALA A 138 -1.86 -3.92 0.26
N TRP A 139 -1.87 -3.71 1.57
CA TRP A 139 -1.55 -2.41 2.17
C TRP A 139 -0.96 -2.56 3.56
N SER A 140 -0.16 -1.57 3.94
CA SER A 140 0.31 -1.38 5.31
C SER A 140 -0.77 -0.66 6.13
N PRO A 141 -0.99 -1.00 7.42
CA PRO A 141 -2.05 -0.37 8.22
C PRO A 141 -1.77 1.11 8.52
N TRP A 142 -0.52 1.55 8.38
CA TRP A 142 -0.06 2.85 8.80
C TRP A 142 -0.54 3.95 7.85
N THR A 143 -1.19 4.96 8.42
CA THR A 143 -1.69 6.13 7.70
C THR A 143 -0.72 7.31 7.76
N LEU A 144 -0.86 8.25 6.83
CA LEU A 144 -0.11 9.50 6.83
C LEU A 144 -0.32 10.30 8.13
N SER A 145 -1.55 10.25 8.68
CA SER A 145 -1.86 10.88 9.97
C SER A 145 -0.96 10.34 11.08
N GLN A 146 -0.82 9.01 11.17
CA GLN A 146 0.05 8.35 12.16
C GLN A 146 1.53 8.61 11.90
N MET A 147 1.96 8.60 10.62
CA MET A 147 3.32 8.95 10.22
C MET A 147 3.72 10.36 10.67
N ARG A 148 2.83 11.34 10.54
CA ARG A 148 3.05 12.70 11.02
C ARG A 148 3.05 12.79 12.52
N ALA A 149 2.07 12.17 13.18
CA ALA A 149 1.96 12.22 14.63
C ALA A 149 3.23 11.71 15.33
N SER A 150 3.88 10.69 14.78
CA SER A 150 5.11 10.15 15.36
C SER A 150 6.32 11.09 15.21
N GLN A 151 6.38 11.91 14.15
CA GLN A 151 7.46 12.89 13.93
C GLN A 151 7.53 13.96 15.03
N TYR A 152 6.38 14.26 15.64
CA TYR A 152 6.26 15.22 16.74
C TYR A 152 6.17 14.54 18.12
N SER A 153 6.19 13.21 18.17
CA SER A 153 6.09 12.47 19.43
C SER A 153 7.41 12.49 20.20
N MET A 154 7.34 12.83 21.50
CA MET A 154 8.49 12.78 22.41
C MET A 154 8.64 11.40 23.09
N GLN A 155 7.73 10.46 22.80
CA GLN A 155 7.73 9.13 23.38
C GLN A 155 8.64 8.21 22.55
N PRO A 156 9.37 7.27 23.20
CA PRO A 156 10.18 6.31 22.48
C PRO A 156 9.31 5.45 21.56
N GLN A 157 9.60 5.50 20.25
CA GLN A 157 8.97 4.66 19.24
C GLN A 157 9.47 3.24 19.43
N THR A 158 8.65 2.40 20.07
CA THR A 158 8.95 0.97 20.24
C THR A 158 7.95 0.16 19.42
N PRO A 159 8.32 -1.01 18.88
CA PRO A 159 7.45 -1.86 18.04
C PRO A 159 6.12 -2.32 18.66
N ARG A 160 5.83 -1.93 19.91
CA ARG A 160 4.63 -2.30 20.67
C ARG A 160 3.93 -1.13 21.38
N SER A 161 4.40 0.11 21.20
CA SER A 161 3.75 1.27 21.83
C SER A 161 2.48 1.72 21.09
N GLY A 162 2.13 1.09 19.96
CA GLY A 162 1.04 1.56 19.09
C GLY A 162 1.36 2.86 18.36
N ILE A 163 2.61 3.32 18.43
CA ILE A 163 3.12 4.51 17.76
C ILE A 163 3.85 4.08 16.49
N TYR A 164 3.64 4.80 15.40
CA TYR A 164 4.32 4.56 14.14
C TYR A 164 5.84 4.68 14.27
N SER A 165 6.58 3.71 13.71
CA SER A 165 8.03 3.74 13.50
C SER A 165 8.36 3.45 12.03
N PRO A 166 9.14 4.30 11.34
CA PRO A 166 9.58 4.06 9.97
C PRO A 166 10.37 2.75 9.82
N GLU A 167 11.27 2.47 10.76
CA GLU A 167 12.12 1.28 10.76
C GLU A 167 11.28 0.01 10.90
N TRP A 168 10.27 0.06 11.76
CA TRP A 168 9.34 -1.04 11.95
C TRP A 168 8.49 -1.30 10.70
N GLN A 169 7.94 -0.25 10.09
CA GLN A 169 7.20 -0.40 8.83
C GLN A 169 8.10 -0.93 7.70
N HIS A 170 9.35 -0.47 7.64
CA HIS A 170 10.34 -0.95 6.68
C HIS A 170 10.57 -2.46 6.85
N GLU A 171 10.86 -2.91 8.07
CA GLU A 171 11.08 -4.32 8.39
C GLU A 171 9.87 -5.17 7.99
N GLN A 172 8.68 -4.75 8.38
CA GLN A 172 7.41 -5.40 8.04
C GLN A 172 7.18 -5.55 6.53
N ILE A 173 7.46 -4.51 5.75
CA ILE A 173 7.31 -4.54 4.29
C ILE A 173 8.36 -5.47 3.67
N CYS A 174 9.63 -5.35 4.07
CA CYS A 174 10.71 -6.18 3.54
C CYS A 174 10.49 -7.67 3.85
N GLU A 175 10.19 -8.02 5.10
CA GLU A 175 9.90 -9.41 5.52
C GLU A 175 8.73 -10.00 4.72
N TRP A 176 7.66 -9.22 4.51
CA TRP A 176 6.54 -9.66 3.69
C TRP A 176 6.94 -9.83 2.22
N LEU A 177 7.68 -8.90 1.64
CA LEU A 177 8.12 -8.96 0.24
C LEU A 177 9.00 -10.18 -0.05
N ASP A 178 9.86 -10.58 0.89
CA ASP A 178 10.69 -11.78 0.77
C ASP A 178 9.86 -13.06 0.57
N THR A 179 8.61 -13.08 1.05
CA THR A 179 7.71 -14.24 0.87
C THR A 179 7.09 -14.33 -0.53
N ILE A 180 7.07 -13.24 -1.29
CA ILE A 180 6.35 -13.17 -2.58
C ILE A 180 7.23 -12.80 -3.77
N ILE A 181 8.44 -12.26 -3.56
CA ILE A 181 9.35 -11.86 -4.64
C ILE A 181 9.82 -13.06 -5.47
N SER A 182 9.92 -12.86 -6.78
CA SER A 182 10.47 -13.84 -7.70
C SER A 182 11.93 -13.51 -8.05
N LEU A 183 12.88 -14.11 -7.31
CA LEU A 183 14.32 -13.89 -7.49
C LEU A 183 14.83 -14.14 -8.92
N PRO A 184 14.39 -15.18 -9.66
CA PRO A 184 14.85 -15.42 -11.04
C PRO A 184 14.54 -14.27 -12.00
N HIS A 185 13.50 -13.48 -11.71
CA HIS A 185 13.02 -12.40 -12.56
C HIS A 185 13.51 -11.02 -12.11
N ILE A 186 14.30 -10.95 -11.03
CA ILE A 186 15.03 -9.73 -10.68
C ILE A 186 16.09 -9.46 -11.77
N ASN A 187 16.23 -8.19 -12.12
CA ASN A 187 17.24 -7.71 -13.06
C ASN A 187 18.63 -8.21 -12.64
N GLU A 188 19.33 -8.84 -13.57
CA GLU A 188 20.63 -9.47 -13.33
C GLU A 188 21.64 -8.53 -12.68
N LYS A 189 21.60 -7.23 -13.01
CA LYS A 189 22.52 -6.22 -12.46
C LYS A 189 22.38 -5.99 -10.95
N VAL A 190 21.22 -6.31 -10.37
CA VAL A 190 20.93 -6.11 -8.95
C VAL A 190 20.68 -7.40 -8.19
N ARG A 191 20.59 -8.55 -8.89
CA ARG A 191 20.23 -9.85 -8.31
C ARG A 191 21.12 -10.25 -7.13
N ASP A 192 22.44 -10.09 -7.24
CA ASP A 192 23.38 -10.47 -6.18
C ASP A 192 23.32 -9.57 -4.93
N ARG A 193 22.72 -8.38 -5.07
CA ARG A 193 22.57 -7.38 -3.99
C ARG A 193 21.11 -7.01 -3.77
N TYR A 194 20.19 -7.91 -4.14
CA TYR A 194 18.78 -7.54 -4.22
C TYR A 194 18.21 -7.15 -2.86
N VAL A 195 18.65 -7.78 -1.77
CA VAL A 195 18.21 -7.47 -0.39
C VAL A 195 18.52 -6.01 -0.05
N ASP A 196 19.77 -5.58 -0.28
CA ASP A 196 20.20 -4.21 -0.01
C ASP A 196 19.47 -3.19 -0.89
N VAL A 197 19.29 -3.52 -2.18
CA VAL A 197 18.61 -2.64 -3.14
C VAL A 197 17.12 -2.55 -2.84
N LEU A 198 16.48 -3.67 -2.48
CA LEU A 198 15.08 -3.74 -2.08
C LEU A 198 14.86 -2.91 -0.82
N GLY A 199 15.66 -3.14 0.22
CA GLY A 199 15.57 -2.37 1.47
C GLY A 199 15.71 -0.88 1.21
N ARG A 200 16.73 -0.44 0.48
CA ARG A 200 16.89 0.98 0.12
C ARG A 200 15.70 1.52 -0.67
N SER A 201 15.13 0.74 -1.59
CA SER A 201 13.97 1.15 -2.39
C SER A 201 12.72 1.30 -1.52
N VAL A 202 12.46 0.36 -0.61
CA VAL A 202 11.36 0.46 0.37
C VAL A 202 11.55 1.69 1.26
N SER A 203 12.77 1.93 1.76
CA SER A 203 13.08 3.14 2.52
C SER A 203 12.83 4.42 1.74
N LEU A 204 13.12 4.46 0.43
CA LEU A 204 12.83 5.63 -0.40
C LEU A 204 11.32 5.90 -0.52
N VAL A 205 10.49 4.86 -0.62
CA VAL A 205 9.01 5.02 -0.61
C VAL A 205 8.54 5.58 0.73
N ILE A 206 8.99 5.01 1.86
CA ILE A 206 8.64 5.45 3.21
C ILE A 206 9.12 6.89 3.48
N ASN A 207 10.38 7.17 3.16
CA ASN A 207 10.96 8.51 3.35
C ASN A 207 10.30 9.56 2.45
N GLY A 208 9.88 9.18 1.23
CA GLY A 208 9.06 10.02 0.38
C GLY A 208 7.78 10.46 1.10
N ALA A 209 7.08 9.51 1.73
CA ALA A 209 5.88 9.78 2.52
C ALA A 209 6.14 10.68 3.73
N LEU A 210 7.22 10.43 4.48
CA LEU A 210 7.62 11.23 5.64
C LEU A 210 8.03 12.66 5.27
N ALA A 211 8.58 12.86 4.07
CA ALA A 211 9.00 14.16 3.57
C ALA A 211 7.81 15.04 3.14
N LEU A 212 6.61 14.47 2.97
CA LEU A 212 5.40 15.21 2.56
C LEU A 212 5.00 16.33 3.53
N ASP A 213 5.42 16.25 4.80
CA ASP A 213 5.18 17.31 5.78
C ASP A 213 5.84 18.65 5.38
N ARG A 214 6.89 18.58 4.55
CA ARG A 214 7.64 19.75 4.06
C ARG A 214 7.04 20.35 2.77
N CYS A 215 6.05 19.70 2.17
CA CYS A 215 5.43 20.16 0.92
C CYS A 215 4.31 21.16 1.22
N GLN A 216 4.52 22.45 0.91
CA GLN A 216 3.49 23.50 0.94
C GLN A 216 3.27 24.10 -0.46
N PRO A 217 2.02 24.41 -0.88
CA PRO A 217 0.77 24.32 -0.11
C PRO A 217 0.33 22.87 0.20
N LEU A 218 -0.30 22.70 1.37
CA LEU A 218 -0.78 21.43 1.91
C LEU A 218 -1.74 20.75 0.91
N LEU A 219 -1.26 19.71 0.23
CA LEU A 219 -1.96 18.47 -0.17
C LEU A 219 -3.47 18.55 -0.45
N GLY A 220 -3.98 19.61 -1.08
CA GLY A 220 -5.34 19.78 -1.60
C GLY A 220 -6.46 19.03 -0.85
N LYS A 221 -7.03 18.02 -1.52
CA LYS A 221 -8.13 17.15 -1.02
C LYS A 221 -7.63 15.82 -0.43
N LEU A 222 -6.35 15.72 -0.11
CA LEU A 222 -5.78 14.49 0.45
C LEU A 222 -6.28 14.31 1.88
N ASP A 223 -6.92 13.17 2.14
CA ASP A 223 -7.30 12.75 3.47
C ASP A 223 -6.14 11.96 4.11
N PRO A 224 -5.44 12.50 5.12
CA PRO A 224 -4.28 11.83 5.73
C PRO A 224 -4.65 10.57 6.51
N GLU A 225 -5.92 10.38 6.91
CA GLU A 225 -6.41 9.14 7.51
C GLU A 225 -6.73 8.06 6.46
N ARG A 226 -6.66 8.43 5.18
CA ARG A 226 -6.90 7.56 4.02
C ARG A 226 -5.75 7.62 3.03
N ALA A 227 -4.55 7.86 3.54
CA ALA A 227 -3.31 7.84 2.78
C ALA A 227 -2.28 6.96 3.46
N GLY A 228 -1.57 6.15 2.69
CA GLY A 228 -0.63 5.15 3.18
C GLY A 228 0.02 4.38 2.04
N ILE A 229 0.82 3.37 2.40
CA ILE A 229 1.47 2.49 1.42
C ILE A 229 0.53 1.37 1.02
N CYS A 230 0.32 1.22 -0.29
CA CYS A 230 -0.44 0.15 -0.89
C CYS A 230 0.34 -0.53 -2.01
N MET A 231 -0.11 -1.72 -2.36
CA MET A 231 0.53 -2.58 -3.33
C MET A 231 -0.52 -3.16 -4.28
N PHE A 232 -0.22 -3.20 -5.58
CA PHE A 232 -1.08 -3.73 -6.62
C PHE A 232 -0.31 -4.69 -7.53
N ARG A 233 -0.82 -5.89 -7.71
CA ARG A 233 -0.26 -6.87 -8.63
C ARG A 233 -0.70 -6.58 -10.06
N TYR A 234 0.22 -6.73 -11.02
CA TYR A 234 -0.06 -6.60 -12.45
C TYR A 234 0.87 -7.43 -13.34
#